data_AF-A0A533Z0W1-F1
#
_entry.id   AF-A0A533Z0W1-F1
#
_cell.length_a   1.000
_cell.length_b   1.000
_cell.length_c   1.000
_cell.angle_alpha   90.00
_cell.angle_beta   90.00
_cell.angle_gamma   90.00
#
_symmetry.space_group_name_H-M   'P 1'
#
loop_
_entity.id
_entity.type
_entity.pdbx_description
1 polymer ?
#
loop_
_entity_poly.entity_id
_entity_poly.type
_entity_poly.pdbx_seq_one_letter_code
_entity_poly.pdbx_strand_id
1 'polypeptide(L)'
;MPLSSSDITAVLQELIPAVTGGVIQKISQPAPEVIVLEVRRPGHTRALLISADAETARLHLVWEKYASPPTPPSFCQLLRARIEGARIDGIE
;
A
#
# COMPACT_ATOMS: atom_id res chain seq x y z
N MET A 1 13.06 -12.16 13.94
CA MET A 1 14.17 -11.25 13.60
C MET A 1 13.56 -10.00 13.00
N PRO A 2 13.99 -8.80 13.39
CA PRO A 2 13.53 -7.57 12.75
C PRO A 2 13.96 -7.56 11.27
N LEU A 3 13.18 -6.90 10.42
CA LEU A 3 13.54 -6.68 9.01
C LEU A 3 14.86 -5.90 8.95
N SER A 4 15.87 -6.47 8.29
CA SER A 4 17.13 -5.77 8.06
C SER A 4 17.01 -4.79 6.88
N SER A 5 17.94 -3.85 6.78
CA SER A 5 17.98 -2.92 5.64
C SER A 5 18.13 -3.65 4.29
N SER A 6 18.87 -4.76 4.25
CA SER A 6 18.99 -5.61 3.07
C SER A 6 17.67 -6.26 2.68
N ASP A 7 16.87 -6.70 3.66
CA ASP A 7 15.55 -7.30 3.39
C ASP A 7 14.61 -6.25 2.79
N ILE A 8 14.59 -5.03 3.36
CA ILE A 8 13.80 -3.91 2.85
C ILE A 8 14.24 -3.56 1.43
N THR A 9 15.54 -3.50 1.16
CA THR A 9 16.07 -3.20 -0.18
C THR A 9 15.61 -4.25 -1.20
N ALA A 10 15.65 -5.54 -0.85
CA ALA A 10 15.18 -6.61 -1.72
C ALA A 10 13.66 -6.49 -2.01
N VAL A 11 12.87 -6.17 -0.98
CA VAL A 11 11.42 -5.91 -1.14
C VAL A 11 11.18 -4.70 -2.05
N LEU A 12 11.91 -3.60 -1.88
CA LEU A 12 11.78 -2.42 -2.73
C LEU A 12 12.13 -2.71 -4.19
N GLN A 13 13.13 -3.55 -4.46
CA GLN A 13 13.48 -3.97 -5.82
C GLN A 13 12.32 -4.69 -6.54
N GLU A 14 11.47 -5.42 -5.80
CA GLU A 14 10.27 -6.05 -6.36
C GLU A 14 9.12 -5.04 -6.55
N LEU A 15 8.93 -4.14 -5.58
CA LEU A 15 7.77 -3.24 -5.54
C LEU A 15 7.89 -2.05 -6.46
N ILE A 16 9.05 -1.42 -6.56
CA ILE A 16 9.29 -0.25 -7.40
C ILE A 16 8.80 -0.48 -8.85
N PRO A 17 9.22 -1.53 -9.58
CA PRO A 17 8.78 -1.74 -10.94
C PRO A 17 7.29 -2.10 -11.03
N ALA A 18 6.66 -2.57 -9.95
CA ALA A 18 5.26 -2.94 -9.91
C ALA A 18 4.32 -1.72 -9.81
N VAL A 19 4.68 -0.71 -9.02
CA VAL A 19 3.77 0.39 -8.67
C VAL A 19 4.19 1.76 -9.22
N THR A 20 5.45 1.95 -9.60
CA THR A 20 5.95 3.23 -10.14
C THR A 20 5.25 3.60 -11.44
N GLY A 21 4.88 4.88 -11.57
CA GLY A 21 4.06 5.44 -12.64
C GLY A 21 2.59 5.05 -12.56
N GLY A 22 2.17 4.29 -11.55
CA GLY A 22 0.78 3.95 -11.29
C GLY A 22 0.02 5.04 -10.55
N VAL A 23 -1.30 5.01 -10.67
CA VAL A 23 -2.22 5.95 -10.02
C VAL A 23 -2.94 5.25 -8.87
N ILE A 24 -2.96 5.86 -7.69
CA ILE A 24 -3.70 5.35 -6.53
C ILE A 24 -5.19 5.53 -6.79
N GLN A 25 -5.90 4.45 -7.08
CA GLN A 25 -7.34 4.51 -7.36
C GLN A 25 -8.21 4.39 -6.11
N LYS A 26 -7.71 3.68 -5.10
CA LYS A 26 -8.48 3.40 -3.90
C LYS A 26 -7.56 3.18 -2.72
N ILE A 27 -8.00 3.68 -1.57
CA ILE A 27 -7.31 3.55 -0.29
C ILE A 27 -8.27 2.88 0.68
N SER A 28 -7.84 1.80 1.33
CA SER A 28 -8.59 1.13 2.39
C SER A 28 -7.70 0.89 3.62
N GLN A 29 -8.35 0.82 4.78
CA GLN A 29 -7.71 0.56 6.06
C GLN A 29 -8.45 -0.60 6.72
N PRO A 30 -8.07 -1.87 6.42
CA PRO A 30 -8.75 -3.04 6.97
C PRO A 30 -8.51 -3.25 8.47
N ALA A 31 -7.41 -2.73 8.99
CA ALA A 31 -7.08 -2.74 10.42
C ALA A 31 -6.44 -1.39 10.80
N PRO A 32 -6.41 -1.01 12.10
CA PRO A 32 -5.89 0.29 12.54
C PRO A 32 -4.48 0.62 12.02
N GLU A 33 -3.60 -0.37 11.95
CA GLU A 33 -2.19 -0.20 11.54
C GLU A 33 -1.90 -0.75 10.14
N VAL A 34 -2.94 -1.01 9.34
CA VAL A 34 -2.80 -1.58 7.99
C VAL A 34 -3.48 -0.69 6.96
N ILE A 35 -2.74 -0.27 5.95
CA ILE A 35 -3.24 0.45 4.78
C ILE A 35 -3.07 -0.40 3.53
N VAL A 36 -4.06 -0.37 2.65
CA VAL A 36 -3.99 -0.98 1.32
C VAL A 36 -4.24 0.10 0.27
N LEU A 37 -3.29 0.23 -0.66
CA LEU A 37 -3.36 1.14 -1.80
C LEU A 37 -3.61 0.32 -3.07
N GLU A 38 -4.75 0.51 -3.73
CA GLU A 38 -4.96 -0.04 -5.07
C GLU A 38 -4.33 0.88 -6.10
N VAL A 39 -3.20 0.44 -6.67
CA VAL A 39 -2.43 1.17 -7.67
C VAL A 39 -2.77 0.63 -9.05
N ARG A 40 -3.26 1.49 -9.93
CA ARG A 40 -3.55 1.16 -11.32
C ARG A 40 -2.43 1.60 -12.24
N ARG A 41 -2.03 0.69 -13.11
CA ARG A 41 -1.23 0.95 -14.29
C ARG A 41 -1.97 0.46 -15.53
N PRO A 42 -1.57 0.87 -16.74
CA PRO A 42 -2.14 0.33 -17.95
C PRO A 42 -2.09 -1.22 -17.95
N GLY A 43 -3.25 -1.85 -18.11
CA GLY A 43 -3.39 -3.30 -18.16
C GLY A 43 -3.39 -4.05 -16.82
N HIS A 44 -3.06 -3.41 -15.69
CA HIS A 44 -3.03 -4.11 -14.39
C HIS A 44 -3.34 -3.19 -13.20
N THR A 45 -4.08 -3.73 -12.22
CA THR A 45 -4.29 -3.10 -10.92
C THR A 45 -3.64 -4.00 -9.88
N ARG A 46 -2.78 -3.42 -9.03
CA ARG A 46 -2.10 -4.13 -7.94
C ARG A 46 -2.51 -3.48 -6.62
N ALA A 47 -2.71 -4.26 -5.58
CA ALA A 47 -2.90 -3.73 -4.25
C ALA A 47 -1.58 -3.82 -3.47
N LEU A 48 -1.12 -2.71 -2.92
CA LEU A 48 0.04 -2.62 -2.05
C LEU A 48 -0.43 -2.57 -0.60
N LEU A 49 -0.08 -3.58 0.19
CA LEU A 49 -0.37 -3.62 1.62
C LEU A 49 0.82 -3.08 2.41
N ILE A 50 0.53 -2.15 3.32
CA ILE A 50 1.46 -1.52 4.24
C ILE A 50 0.98 -1.85 5.65
N SER A 51 1.75 -2.64 6.40
CA SER A 51 1.48 -2.96 7.80
C SER A 51 2.51 -2.26 8.68
N ALA A 52 2.04 -1.41 9.59
CA ALA A 52 2.83 -0.78 10.65
C ALA A 52 2.69 -1.50 12.00
N ASP A 53 1.99 -2.64 12.00
CA ASP A 53 1.79 -3.48 13.18
C ASP A 53 3.11 -4.02 13.75
N ALA A 54 3.30 -3.91 15.06
CA ALA A 54 4.58 -4.20 15.70
C ALA A 54 5.06 -5.65 15.51
N GLU A 55 4.14 -6.61 15.42
CA GLU A 55 4.47 -8.02 15.23
C GLU A 55 4.53 -8.40 13.74
N THR A 56 3.78 -7.70 12.89
CA THR A 56 3.59 -8.07 11.50
C THR A 56 3.98 -6.97 10.50
N ALA A 57 4.88 -6.07 10.89
CA ALA A 57 5.38 -4.97 10.07
C ALA A 57 5.92 -5.52 8.73
N ARG A 58 5.30 -5.12 7.62
CA ARG A 58 5.63 -5.63 6.28
C ARG A 58 5.07 -4.75 5.17
N LEU A 59 5.67 -4.88 4.00
CA LEU A 59 5.27 -4.23 2.76
C LEU A 59 5.26 -5.27 1.64
N HIS A 60 4.14 -5.47 0.96
CA HIS A 60 4.04 -6.47 -0.13
C HIS A 60 2.81 -6.22 -1.00
N LEU A 61 2.81 -6.84 -2.19
CA LEU A 61 1.64 -6.88 -3.05
C LEU A 61 0.66 -7.94 -2.57
N VAL A 62 -0.62 -7.63 -2.71
CA VAL A 62 -1.72 -8.53 -2.38
C VAL A 62 -2.67 -8.66 -3.56
N TRP A 63 -3.21 -9.86 -3.73
CA TRP A 63 -4.21 -10.17 -4.77
C TRP A 63 -5.63 -10.24 -4.21
N GLU A 64 -5.75 -10.41 -2.90
CA GLU A 64 -7.02 -10.53 -2.21
C GLU A 64 -7.58 -9.15 -1.85
N LYS A 65 -8.92 -9.05 -1.91
CA LYS A 65 -9.62 -7.85 -1.48
C LYS A 65 -9.84 -7.92 0.02
N TYR A 66 -9.26 -6.98 0.75
CA TYR A 66 -9.54 -6.83 2.17
C TYR A 66 -10.90 -6.14 2.37
N ALA A 67 -11.73 -6.72 3.23
CA ALA A 67 -12.96 -6.07 3.67
C ALA A 67 -12.59 -4.76 4.39
N SER A 68 -13.21 -3.67 3.98
CA SER A 68 -13.09 -2.40 4.71
C SER A 68 -14.13 -2.38 5.84
N PRO A 69 -13.78 -1.85 7.03
CA PRO A 69 -14.75 -1.66 8.08
C PRO A 69 -15.90 -0.75 7.59
N PRO A 70 -17.12 -0.91 8.13
CA PRO A 70 -18.30 -0.19 7.66
C PRO A 70 -18.19 1.33 7.83
N THR A 71 -17.40 1.79 8.81
CA THR A 71 -17.04 3.19 8.96
C THR A 71 -15.53 3.34 8.70
N PRO A 72 -15.11 4.07 7.65
CA PRO A 72 -13.70 4.28 7.38
C PRO A 72 -13.06 5.10 8.52
N PRO A 73 -11.91 4.68 9.06
CA PRO A 73 -11.20 5.45 10.07
C PRO A 73 -10.82 6.85 9.55
N SER A 74 -10.69 7.82 10.45
CA SER A 74 -10.35 9.22 10.11
C SER A 74 -9.06 9.33 9.29
N PHE A 75 -8.06 8.48 9.58
CA PHE A 75 -6.81 8.45 8.83
C PHE A 75 -7.00 8.00 7.38
N CYS A 76 -7.83 6.97 7.13
CA CYS A 76 -8.19 6.55 5.77
C CYS A 76 -8.83 7.69 4.98
N GLN A 77 -9.73 8.47 5.59
CA GLN A 77 -10.34 9.64 4.94
C GLN A 77 -9.32 10.74 4.64
N LEU A 78 -8.37 11.00 5.54
CA LEU A 78 -7.29 11.96 5.32
C LEU A 78 -6.42 11.56 4.12
N LEU A 79 -6.02 10.29 4.05
CA LEU A 79 -5.24 9.77 2.92
C LEU A 79 -6.01 9.92 1.61
N ARG A 80 -7.31 9.57 1.60
CA ARG A 80 -8.16 9.75 0.42
C ARG A 80 -8.19 11.20 -0.05
N ALA A 81 -8.38 12.14 0.86
CA ALA A 81 -8.40 13.56 0.52
C ALA A 81 -7.05 14.11 -0.01
N ARG A 82 -5.93 13.41 0.22
CA ARG A 82 -4.59 13.91 -0.09
C ARG A 82 -3.93 13.21 -1.28
N ILE A 83 -4.09 11.90 -1.40
CA ILE A 83 -3.32 11.08 -2.35
C ILE A 83 -4.18 10.16 -3.22
N GLU A 84 -5.50 10.10 -3.01
CA GLU A 84 -6.36 9.37 -3.96
C GLU A 84 -6.36 10.11 -5.30
N GLY A 85 -6.14 9.36 -6.39
CA GLY A 85 -5.89 9.90 -7.72
C GLY A 85 -4.46 10.38 -7.97
N ALA A 86 -3.57 10.38 -6.97
CA ALA A 86 -2.17 10.75 -7.16
C ALA A 86 -1.39 9.68 -7.93
N ARG A 87 -0.38 10.11 -8.69
CA ARG A 87 0.56 9.23 -9.36
C ARG A 87 1.77 8.96 -8.46
N ILE A 88 2.25 7.73 -8.43
CA ILE A 88 3.48 7.35 -7.74
C ILE A 88 4.65 7.62 -8.67
N ASP A 89 5.46 8.63 -8.38
CA ASP A 89 6.64 8.96 -9.21
C ASP A 89 7.86 8.08 -8.86
N GLY A 90 7.97 7.60 -7.62
CA GLY A 90 9.03 6.71 -7.16
C GLY A 90 8.84 6.26 -5.71
N ILE A 91 9.66 5.30 -5.27
CA ILE A 91 9.75 4.82 -3.88
C ILE A 91 11.24 4.66 -3.56
N GLU A 92 11.69 5.13 -2.40
CA GLU A 92 13.08 5.10 -1.92
C GLU A 92 13.19 4.62 -0.46
#